data_AF-A0A2G9MU43-F1
#
_entry.id   AF-A0A2G9MU43-F1
#
_cell.length_a   1.000
_cell.length_b   1.000
_cell.length_c   1.000
_cell.angle_alpha   90.00
_cell.angle_beta   90.00
_cell.angle_gamma   90.00
#
_symmetry.space_group_name_H-M   'P 1'
#
loop_
_entity.id
_entity.type
_entity.pdbx_description
1 polymer ?
#
loop_
_entity_poly.entity_id
_entity_poly.type
_entity_poly.pdbx_seq_one_letter_code
_entity_poly.pdbx_strand_id
1 'polypeptide(L)'
;MRDIWEEHLHCSTCNKKAEQIILSKDNFKLRSWKCKQCRKTWNHPLDQVKLSEWQNIKDQEFIVKIREVGNSAVISLPKEILNFKNALNKDVVWKFKNSDELVLKF
;
A
#
# COMPACT_ATOMS: atom_id res chain seq x y z
N MET A 1 -10.77 2.54 -19.26
CA MET A 1 -11.84 2.77 -18.25
C MET A 1 -11.44 4.01 -17.47
N ARG A 2 -12.35 4.96 -17.21
CA ARG A 2 -12.02 6.18 -16.45
C ARG A 2 -11.95 5.86 -14.96
N ASP A 3 -10.98 6.44 -14.25
CA ASP A 3 -10.86 6.31 -12.80
C ASP A 3 -11.94 7.19 -12.15
N ILE A 4 -12.64 6.66 -11.14
CA ILE A 4 -13.60 7.44 -10.36
C ILE A 4 -12.95 8.63 -9.66
N TRP A 5 -11.63 8.60 -9.46
CA TRP A 5 -10.85 9.71 -8.92
C TRP A 5 -10.95 10.98 -9.75
N GLU A 6 -11.09 10.87 -11.08
CA GLU A 6 -11.19 12.03 -11.98
C GLU A 6 -12.57 12.68 -11.96
N GLU A 7 -13.58 11.96 -11.44
CA GLU A 7 -14.97 12.38 -11.44
C GLU A 7 -15.33 13.21 -10.18
N HIS A 8 -16.45 13.94 -10.28
CA HIS A 8 -16.93 14.79 -9.19
C HIS A 8 -17.93 14.05 -8.29
N LEU A 9 -17.52 13.81 -7.05
CA LEU A 9 -18.37 13.18 -6.04
C LEU A 9 -19.26 14.23 -5.34
N HIS A 10 -20.56 13.97 -5.30
CA HIS A 10 -21.53 14.77 -4.55
C HIS A 10 -21.88 14.06 -3.24
N CYS A 11 -21.94 14.80 -2.14
CA CYS A 11 -22.35 14.25 -0.85
C CYS A 11 -23.84 13.90 -0.88
N SER A 12 -24.21 12.65 -0.59
CA SER A 12 -25.61 12.21 -0.57
C SER A 12 -26.50 12.93 0.45
N THR A 13 -25.91 13.54 1.49
CA THR A 13 -26.67 14.22 2.55
C THR A 13 -26.77 15.72 2.33
N CYS A 14 -25.70 16.36 1.82
CA CYS A 14 -25.66 17.82 1.65
C CYS A 14 -25.87 18.26 0.20
N ASN A 15 -25.83 17.31 -0.74
CA ASN A 15 -25.80 17.53 -2.18
C ASN A 15 -24.72 18.51 -2.68
N LYS A 16 -23.70 18.76 -1.86
CA LYS A 16 -22.55 19.61 -2.21
C LYS A 16 -21.42 18.77 -2.76
N LYS A 17 -20.67 19.33 -3.70
CA LYS A 17 -19.44 18.75 -4.25
C LYS A 17 -18.44 18.49 -3.13
N ALA A 18 -17.91 17.27 -3.08
CA ALA A 18 -16.87 16.88 -2.15
C ALA A 18 -15.50 17.29 -2.71
N GLU A 19 -14.56 17.53 -1.81
CA GLU A 19 -13.20 17.92 -2.17
C GLU A 19 -12.28 16.72 -2.15
N GLN A 20 -11.50 16.57 -3.20
CA GLN A 20 -10.43 15.58 -3.27
C GLN A 20 -9.33 15.97 -2.28
N ILE A 21 -8.97 15.03 -1.42
CA ILE A 21 -7.91 15.15 -0.42
C ILE A 21 -7.06 13.89 -0.46
N ILE A 22 -5.80 14.02 -0.06
CA ILE A 22 -4.92 12.87 0.16
C ILE A 22 -4.78 12.70 1.67
N LEU A 23 -5.22 11.56 2.17
CA LEU A 23 -5.03 11.18 3.56
C LEU A 23 -3.79 10.29 3.67
N SER A 24 -2.97 10.53 4.69
CA SER A 24 -1.86 9.64 5.03
C SER A 24 -2.29 8.76 6.21
N LYS A 25 -2.33 7.44 6.02
CA LYS A 25 -2.64 6.46 7.07
C LYS A 25 -1.63 5.33 7.03
N ASP A 26 -0.95 5.05 8.13
CA ASP A 26 0.11 4.03 8.20
C ASP A 26 1.20 4.21 7.12
N ASN A 27 1.52 5.47 6.78
CA ASN A 27 2.39 5.88 5.67
C ASN A 27 1.87 5.54 4.26
N PHE A 28 0.64 5.08 4.14
CA PHE A 28 -0.04 4.87 2.87
C PHE A 28 -0.82 6.13 2.48
N LYS A 29 -0.63 6.60 1.24
CA LYS A 29 -1.38 7.73 0.68
C LYS A 29 -2.69 7.23 0.10
N LEU A 30 -3.80 7.69 0.68
CA LEU A 30 -5.16 7.34 0.29
C LEU A 30 -5.80 8.51 -0.43
N ARG A 31 -6.17 8.30 -1.68
CA ARG A 31 -7.05 9.24 -2.39
C ARG A 31 -8.43 9.19 -1.74
N SER A 32 -8.93 10.33 -1.29
CA SER A 32 -10.21 10.41 -0.58
C SER A 32 -10.98 11.66 -0.96
N TRP A 33 -12.29 11.65 -0.77
CA TRP A 33 -13.14 12.83 -0.90
C TRP A 33 -13.70 13.22 0.45
N LYS A 34 -13.70 14.50 0.79
CA LYS A 34 -14.26 15.01 2.03
C LYS A 34 -15.31 16.08 1.75
N CYS A 35 -16.48 15.94 2.38
CA CYS A 35 -17.51 16.97 2.33
C CYS A 35 -17.19 18.07 3.35
N LYS A 36 -17.09 19.33 2.90
CA LYS A 36 -16.87 20.49 3.78
C LYS A 36 -18.01 20.73 4.80
N GLN A 37 -19.24 20.35 4.48
CA GLN A 37 -20.41 20.65 5.32
C GLN A 37 -20.67 19.58 6.40
N CYS A 38 -20.81 18.31 6.02
CA CYS A 38 -21.09 17.23 6.99
C CYS A 38 -19.84 16.47 7.45
N ARG A 39 -18.65 16.80 6.92
CA ARG A 39 -17.37 16.16 7.24
C ARG A 39 -17.29 14.65 6.93
N LYS A 40 -18.27 14.08 6.21
CA LYS A 40 -18.17 12.72 5.68
C LYS A 40 -16.97 12.60 4.73
N THR A 41 -16.32 11.45 4.81
CA THR A 41 -15.15 11.10 3.99
C THR A 41 -15.42 9.81 3.26
N TRP A 42 -15.08 9.76 1.98
CA TRP A 42 -15.12 8.56 1.14
C TRP A 42 -13.70 8.26 0.69
N ASN A 43 -13.22 7.04 0.92
CA ASN A 43 -11.91 6.62 0.46
C ASN A 43 -12.04 6.01 -0.94
N HIS A 44 -11.01 6.15 -1.76
CA HIS A 44 -10.95 5.47 -3.04
C HIS A 44 -10.97 3.95 -2.83
N PRO A 45 -11.91 3.19 -3.43
CA PRO A 45 -12.08 1.76 -3.14
C PRO A 45 -10.81 0.94 -3.40
N LEU A 46 -10.12 1.20 -4.51
CA LEU A 46 -8.86 0.49 -4.82
C LEU A 46 -7.76 0.80 -3.81
N ASP A 47 -7.72 2.01 -3.26
CA ASP A 47 -6.69 2.40 -2.30
C ASP A 47 -7.01 1.80 -0.93
N GLN A 48 -8.31 1.66 -0.59
CA GLN A 48 -8.78 1.01 0.62
C GLN A 48 -8.50 -0.51 0.62
N VAL A 49 -8.69 -1.18 -0.53
CA VAL A 49 -8.32 -2.60 -0.68
C VAL A 49 -6.82 -2.78 -0.47
N LYS A 50 -5.99 -1.98 -1.15
CA LYS A 50 -4.53 -2.03 -0.99
C LYS A 50 -4.07 -1.77 0.45
N LEU A 51 -4.71 -0.81 1.13
CA LEU A 51 -4.42 -0.56 2.54
C LEU A 51 -4.75 -1.77 3.42
N SER A 52 -5.89 -2.41 3.18
CA SER A 52 -6.28 -3.60 3.95
C SER A 52 -5.30 -4.76 3.71
N GLU A 53 -4.87 -4.98 2.48
CA GLU A 53 -3.85 -5.98 2.14
C GLU A 53 -2.52 -5.66 2.84
N TRP A 54 -2.10 -4.39 2.83
CA TRP A 54 -0.91 -3.93 3.54
C TRP A 54 -1.00 -4.18 5.04
N GLN A 55 -2.14 -3.89 5.68
CA GLN A 55 -2.31 -4.09 7.11
C GLN A 55 -2.18 -5.57 7.52
N ASN A 56 -2.51 -6.51 6.63
CA ASN A 56 -2.33 -7.94 6.88
C ASN A 56 -0.87 -8.40 6.75
N ILE A 57 -0.06 -7.67 5.99
CA ILE A 57 1.28 -8.08 5.56
C ILE A 57 2.38 -7.34 6.34
N LYS A 58 2.13 -6.12 6.80
CA LYS A 58 3.13 -5.26 7.46
C LYS A 58 3.74 -5.89 8.71
N ASP A 59 2.97 -6.71 9.43
CA ASP A 59 3.40 -7.35 10.67
C ASP A 59 3.91 -8.79 10.43
N GLN A 60 3.96 -9.25 9.18
CA GLN A 60 4.43 -10.59 8.82
C GLN A 60 5.93 -10.59 8.53
N GLU A 61 6.62 -11.61 9.02
CA GLU A 61 8.01 -11.89 8.63
C GLU A 61 8.01 -12.79 7.38
N PHE A 62 8.65 -12.31 6.31
CA PHE A 62 8.79 -13.09 5.09
C PHE A 62 10.13 -13.80 5.07
N ILE A 63 10.10 -15.12 5.10
CA ILE A 63 11.27 -15.97 4.88
C ILE A 63 11.40 -16.20 3.38
N VAL A 64 12.45 -15.67 2.78
CA VAL A 64 12.74 -15.85 1.36
C VAL A 64 13.95 -16.74 1.17
N LYS A 65 13.88 -17.60 0.14
CA LYS A 65 14.98 -18.52 -0.20
C LYS A 65 16.02 -17.78 -1.03
N ILE A 66 17.27 -17.97 -0.65
CA ILE A 66 18.43 -17.50 -1.40
C ILE A 66 18.88 -18.64 -2.33
N ARG A 67 19.20 -18.33 -3.58
CA ARG A 67 19.75 -19.28 -4.55
C ARG A 67 21.08 -18.78 -5.07
N GLU A 68 22.12 -19.60 -4.97
CA GLU A 68 23.42 -19.31 -5.55
C GLU A 68 23.42 -19.48 -7.07
N VAL A 69 24.06 -18.55 -7.76
CA VAL A 69 24.24 -18.52 -9.22
C VAL A 69 25.68 -18.04 -9.50
N GLY A 70 26.59 -19.00 -9.69
CA GLY A 70 28.02 -18.71 -9.88
C GLY A 70 28.61 -18.02 -8.64
N ASN A 71 29.20 -16.84 -8.83
CA ASN A 71 29.75 -16.00 -7.74
C ASN A 71 28.71 -15.02 -7.16
N SER A 72 27.42 -15.22 -7.42
CA SER A 72 26.34 -14.31 -7.03
C SER A 72 25.18 -15.08 -6.41
N ALA A 73 24.24 -14.36 -5.78
CA ALA A 73 23.03 -14.93 -5.22
C ALA A 73 21.79 -14.21 -5.74
N VAL A 74 20.71 -14.95 -5.95
CA VAL A 74 19.40 -14.46 -6.36
C VAL A 74 18.40 -14.71 -5.23
N ILE A 75 17.62 -13.69 -4.90
CA ILE A 75 16.54 -13.78 -3.91
C ILE A 75 15.20 -13.78 -4.64
N SER A 76 14.38 -14.80 -4.40
CA SER A 76 13.03 -14.85 -4.95
C SER A 76 12.03 -14.21 -3.97
N LEU A 77 11.40 -13.12 -4.40
CA LEU A 77 10.42 -12.38 -3.61
C LEU A 77 8.99 -12.68 -4.05
N PRO A 78 8.05 -12.90 -3.11
CA PRO A 78 6.62 -12.87 -3.42
C PRO A 78 6.25 -11.56 -4.14
N LYS A 79 5.41 -11.67 -5.19
CA LYS A 79 4.98 -10.49 -5.97
C LYS A 79 4.25 -9.45 -5.13
N GLU A 80 3.53 -9.91 -4.11
CA GLU A 80 2.87 -9.09 -3.09
C GLU A 80 3.84 -8.06 -2.50
N ILE A 81 4.99 -8.52 -1.98
CA ILE A 81 6.04 -7.66 -1.43
C ILE A 81 6.50 -6.58 -2.42
N LEU A 82 6.73 -6.97 -3.68
CA LEU A 82 7.19 -6.03 -4.71
C LEU A 82 6.15 -4.94 -4.99
N ASN A 83 4.87 -5.33 -5.06
CA ASN A 83 3.75 -4.41 -5.24
C ASN A 83 3.65 -3.42 -4.06
N PHE A 84 3.90 -3.89 -2.82
CA PHE A 84 3.87 -3.03 -1.64
C PHE A 84 5.06 -2.08 -1.54
N LYS A 85 6.28 -2.53 -1.88
CA LYS A 85 7.46 -1.65 -1.93
C LYS A 85 7.19 -0.42 -2.80
N ASN A 86 6.63 -0.64 -3.99
CA ASN A 86 6.31 0.44 -4.92
C ASN A 86 5.25 1.41 -4.37
N ALA A 87 4.38 0.94 -3.46
CA ALA A 87 3.32 1.75 -2.86
C ALA A 87 3.77 2.54 -1.62
N LEU A 88 4.70 2.00 -0.83
CA LEU A 88 5.11 2.56 0.47
C LEU A 88 6.17 3.65 0.38
N ASN A 89 6.88 3.74 -0.76
CA ASN A 89 7.94 4.73 -1.00
C ASN A 89 8.96 4.82 0.17
N LYS A 90 9.24 3.68 0.79
CA LYS A 90 10.14 3.51 1.95
C LYS A 90 11.25 2.52 1.63
N ASP A 91 12.34 2.67 2.38
CA ASP A 91 13.42 1.69 2.40
C ASP A 91 12.97 0.42 3.12
N VAL A 92 13.27 -0.72 2.51
CA VAL A 92 13.02 -2.05 3.09
C VAL A 92 14.31 -2.52 3.74
N VAL A 93 14.24 -2.92 5.02
CA VAL A 93 15.40 -3.42 5.74
C VAL A 93 15.46 -4.94 5.63
N TRP A 94 16.59 -5.45 5.18
CA TRP A 94 16.86 -6.86 4.96
C TRP A 94 17.75 -7.37 6.08
N LYS A 95 17.39 -8.48 6.73
CA LYS A 95 18.22 -9.12 7.74
C LYS A 95 18.44 -10.58 7.39
N PHE A 96 19.69 -11.00 7.31
CA PHE A 96 20.03 -12.41 7.24
C PHE A 96 19.72 -13.04 8.60
N LYS A 97 18.96 -14.13 8.59
CA LYS A 97 18.74 -14.93 9.78
C LYS A 97 19.85 -15.96 9.90
N ASN A 98 20.09 -16.70 8.82
CA ASN A 98 21.16 -17.69 8.64
C ASN A 98 21.77 -17.56 7.23
N SER A 99 22.70 -18.44 6.83
CA SER A 99 23.34 -18.43 5.49
C SER A 99 22.34 -18.52 4.33
N ASP A 100 21.22 -19.20 4.53
CA ASP A 100 20.29 -19.56 3.45
C ASP A 100 18.92 -18.86 3.57
N GLU A 101 18.70 -18.14 4.67
CA GLU A 101 17.43 -17.51 5.00
C GLU A 101 17.59 -16.01 5.21
N LEU A 102 16.78 -15.25 4.46
CA LEU A 102 16.65 -13.81 4.65
C LEU A 102 15.24 -13.48 5.14
N VAL A 103 15.20 -12.62 6.16
CA VAL A 103 13.97 -12.08 6.74
C VAL A 103 13.80 -10.64 6.29
N LEU A 104 12.64 -10.35 5.69
CA LEU A 104 12.21 -8.99 5.39
C LEU A 104 11.27 -8.46 6.46
N LYS A 105 11.48 -7.19 6.84
CA LYS A 105 10.55 -6.40 7.66
C LYS A 105 10.25 -5.07 6.96
N PHE A 106 8.99 -4.64 7.00
CA PHE A 106 8.51 -3.40 6.38
C PHE A 106 8.09 -2.35 7.42
#